data_AF-A0A960H4Y1-F1
#
_entry.id   AF-A0A960H4Y1-F1
#
_cell.length_a   1.000
_cell.length_b   1.000
_cell.length_c   1.000
_cell.angle_alpha   90.00
_cell.angle_beta   90.00
_cell.angle_gamma   90.00
#
_symmetry.space_group_name_H-M   'P 1'
#
loop_
_entity.id
_entity.type
_entity.pdbx_description
1 polymer ?
#
loop_
_entity_poly.entity_id
_entity_poly.type
_entity_poly.pdbx_seq_one_letter_code
_entity_poly.pdbx_strand_id
1 'polypeptide(L)'
;VSLSGGKRRAFLGPVGDVPRVDIASAYPGADGTAIDAFADAGARGLVVEAMGAGNAGTAVVDAVGRACARGLAVAVTTRVPGGRTGPAYGPGHDLVEAGAVMVPRLR
;
A
#
# COMPACT_ATOMS: atom_id res chain seq x y z
N VAL A 1 -9.69 21.15 25.32
CA VAL A 1 -8.90 20.02 25.87
C VAL A 1 -7.53 20.05 25.22
N SER A 2 -6.45 20.25 25.98
CA SER A 2 -5.07 20.23 25.44
C SER A 2 -4.45 18.87 25.76
N LEU A 3 -3.96 18.16 24.74
CA LEU A 3 -3.27 16.89 24.88
C LEU A 3 -1.76 17.17 24.97
N SER A 4 -1.22 17.27 26.18
CA SER A 4 0.21 17.60 26.44
C SER A 4 1.11 16.39 26.72
N GLY A 5 0.61 15.16 26.56
CA GLY A 5 1.39 13.94 26.76
C GLY A 5 2.23 13.57 25.54
N GLY A 6 3.48 13.12 25.78
CA GLY A 6 4.30 12.53 24.72
C GLY A 6 3.59 11.35 24.03
N LYS A 7 3.81 11.15 22.72
CA LYS A 7 3.21 10.03 21.98
C LYS A 7 3.61 8.70 22.62
N ARG A 8 2.70 8.09 23.40
CA ARG A 8 2.79 6.67 23.75
C ARG A 8 2.48 5.87 22.49
N ARG A 9 3.51 5.26 21.90
CA ARG A 9 3.29 4.21 20.90
C ARG A 9 2.67 3.01 21.62
N ALA A 10 1.65 2.41 21.01
CA ALA A 10 1.13 1.15 21.52
C ALA A 10 2.26 0.11 21.46
N PHE A 11 2.54 -0.54 22.59
CA PHE A 11 3.35 -1.75 22.60
C PHE A 11 2.41 -2.90 22.23
N LEU A 12 2.55 -3.43 21.01
CA LEU A 12 1.68 -4.50 20.48
C LEU A 12 2.19 -5.90 20.85
N GLY A 13 3.15 -5.98 21.78
CA GLY A 13 3.83 -7.23 22.13
C GLY A 13 5.15 -7.42 21.38
N PRO A 14 5.90 -8.49 21.71
CA PRO A 14 7.07 -8.89 20.96
C PRO A 14 6.69 -9.25 19.51
N VAL A 15 7.57 -8.94 18.57
CA VAL A 15 7.39 -9.33 17.17
C VAL A 15 7.52 -10.85 17.07
N GLY A 16 6.46 -11.52 16.61
CA GLY A 16 6.47 -12.95 16.30
C GLY A 16 7.03 -13.24 14.91
N ASP A 17 6.52 -14.27 14.24
CA ASP A 17 6.86 -14.56 12.85
C ASP A 17 6.51 -13.37 11.94
N VAL A 18 7.51 -12.86 11.21
CA VAL A 18 7.33 -11.72 10.32
C VAL A 18 6.77 -12.22 8.99
N PRO A 19 5.59 -11.74 8.55
CA PRO A 19 5.02 -12.15 7.28
C PRO A 19 5.91 -11.72 6.11
N ARG A 20 5.87 -12.49 5.01
CA ARG A 20 6.41 -12.05 3.73
C ARG A 20 5.65 -10.81 3.25
N VAL A 21 6.41 -9.76 2.94
CA VAL A 21 5.91 -8.51 2.35
C VAL A 21 6.76 -8.18 1.14
N ASP A 22 6.13 -8.06 -0.02
CA ASP A 22 6.80 -7.70 -1.28
C ASP A 22 6.46 -6.25 -1.69
N ILE A 23 7.23 -5.72 -2.64
CA ILE A 23 7.08 -4.36 -3.16
C ILE A 23 6.85 -4.40 -4.67
N ALA A 24 5.76 -3.80 -5.14
CA ALA A 24 5.43 -3.65 -6.55
C ALA A 24 5.46 -2.19 -6.98
N SER A 25 6.34 -1.83 -7.89
CA SER A 25 6.44 -0.47 -8.43
C SER A 25 5.41 -0.24 -9.54
N ALA A 26 4.58 0.82 -9.43
CA ALA A 26 3.66 1.21 -10.49
C ALA A 26 4.30 2.20 -11.47
N TYR A 27 4.11 2.00 -12.76
CA TYR A 27 4.63 2.85 -13.84
C TYR A 27 3.62 2.89 -15.01
N PRO A 28 3.77 3.81 -15.98
CA PRO A 28 2.91 3.78 -17.17
C PRO A 28 3.03 2.43 -17.90
N GLY A 29 1.92 1.70 -17.99
CA GLY A 29 1.90 0.35 -18.57
C GLY A 29 2.15 -0.79 -17.57
N ALA A 30 2.36 -0.50 -16.28
CA ALA A 30 2.37 -1.54 -15.26
C ALA A 30 1.00 -2.24 -15.20
N ASP A 31 1.03 -3.56 -15.08
CA ASP A 31 -0.14 -4.42 -14.94
C ASP A 31 -0.15 -5.12 -13.57
N GLY A 32 -0.98 -6.16 -13.44
CA GLY A 32 -1.11 -6.95 -12.21
C GLY A 32 -0.04 -8.02 -12.01
N THR A 33 0.85 -8.27 -12.99
CA THR A 33 1.71 -9.46 -13.02
C THR A 33 2.56 -9.61 -11.76
N ALA A 34 3.23 -8.54 -11.32
CA ALA A 34 4.05 -8.57 -10.12
C ALA A 34 3.21 -8.81 -8.85
N ILE A 35 2.04 -8.17 -8.76
CA ILE A 35 1.13 -8.27 -7.62
C ILE A 35 0.61 -9.70 -7.48
N ASP A 36 0.13 -10.27 -8.58
CA ASP A 36 -0.40 -11.64 -8.61
C ASP A 36 0.73 -12.65 -8.30
N ALA A 37 1.94 -12.46 -8.86
CA ALA A 37 3.09 -13.32 -8.58
C ALA A 37 3.52 -13.29 -7.10
N PHE A 38 3.53 -12.12 -6.46
CA PHE A 38 3.86 -12.01 -5.04
C PHE A 38 2.81 -12.69 -4.17
N ALA A 39 1.53 -12.51 -4.49
CA ALA A 39 0.45 -13.17 -3.77
C ALA A 39 0.53 -14.70 -3.90
N ASP A 40 0.86 -15.22 -5.09
CA ASP A 40 1.04 -16.66 -5.34
C ASP A 40 2.29 -17.21 -4.64
N ALA A 41 3.32 -16.39 -4.50
CA ALA A 41 4.53 -16.74 -3.76
C ALA A 41 4.36 -16.64 -2.22
N GLY A 42 3.14 -16.41 -1.73
CA GLY A 42 2.79 -16.46 -0.31
C GLY A 42 2.95 -15.13 0.43
N ALA A 43 3.01 -14.00 -0.28
CA ALA A 43 2.99 -12.69 0.36
C ALA A 43 1.72 -12.53 1.22
N ARG A 44 1.88 -12.02 2.43
CA ARG A 44 0.77 -11.66 3.34
C ARG A 44 0.58 -10.14 3.42
N GLY A 45 1.56 -9.38 2.96
CA GLY A 45 1.44 -7.96 2.71
C GLY A 45 2.09 -7.55 1.39
N LEU A 46 1.72 -6.39 0.88
CA LEU A 46 2.23 -5.82 -0.35
C LEU A 46 2.37 -4.30 -0.18
N VAL A 47 3.47 -3.74 -0.68
CA VAL A 47 3.63 -2.29 -0.83
C VAL A 47 3.58 -1.94 -2.31
N VAL A 48 2.61 -1.13 -2.71
CA VAL A 48 2.57 -0.55 -4.06
C VAL A 48 3.29 0.79 -4.03
N GLU A 49 4.43 0.88 -4.70
CA GLU A 49 5.08 2.17 -4.92
C GLU A 49 4.40 2.87 -6.10
N ALA A 50 3.37 3.65 -5.78
CA ALA A 50 2.54 4.32 -6.76
C ALA A 50 3.24 5.56 -7.35
N MET A 51 2.62 6.15 -8.37
CA MET A 51 3.13 7.33 -9.05
C MET A 51 2.64 8.62 -8.37
N GLY A 52 3.47 9.66 -8.33
CA GLY A 52 3.07 11.00 -7.90
C GLY A 52 2.44 11.00 -6.50
N ALA A 53 1.18 11.45 -6.43
CA ALA A 53 0.41 11.56 -5.19
C ALA A 53 -0.20 10.23 -4.68
N GLY A 54 0.23 9.08 -5.20
CA GLY A 54 -0.30 7.77 -4.82
C GLY A 54 -1.25 7.16 -5.85
N ASN A 55 -1.00 7.41 -7.14
CA ASN A 55 -1.86 6.97 -8.24
C ASN A 55 -1.26 5.78 -8.99
N ALA A 56 -2.12 4.87 -9.47
CA ALA A 56 -1.74 3.76 -10.33
C ALA A 56 -2.72 3.60 -11.51
N GLY A 57 -2.30 2.91 -12.57
CA GLY A 57 -3.20 2.61 -13.68
C GLY A 57 -4.28 1.59 -13.29
N THR A 58 -5.39 1.54 -14.03
CA THR A 58 -6.55 0.69 -13.73
C THR A 58 -6.18 -0.78 -13.54
N ALA A 59 -5.28 -1.32 -14.36
CA ALA A 59 -4.81 -2.71 -14.23
C ALA A 59 -4.14 -3.00 -12.88
N VAL A 60 -3.42 -2.04 -12.32
CA VAL A 60 -2.82 -2.14 -10.98
C VAL A 60 -3.90 -2.03 -9.91
N VAL A 61 -4.87 -1.13 -10.07
CA VAL A 61 -6.02 -1.01 -9.15
C VAL A 61 -6.79 -2.32 -9.07
N ASP A 62 -7.10 -2.92 -10.22
CA ASP A 62 -7.82 -4.20 -10.30
C ASP A 62 -7.03 -5.33 -9.63
N ALA A 63 -5.71 -5.37 -9.84
CA ALA A 63 -4.83 -6.35 -9.21
C ALA A 63 -4.75 -6.16 -7.69
N VAL A 64 -4.70 -4.91 -7.21
CA VAL A 64 -4.79 -4.58 -5.78
C VAL A 64 -6.11 -5.08 -5.20
N GLY A 65 -7.24 -4.85 -5.89
CA GLY A 65 -8.55 -5.36 -5.47
C GLY A 65 -8.57 -6.88 -5.32
N ARG A 66 -8.00 -7.62 -6.29
CA ARG A 66 -7.83 -9.08 -6.19
C ARG A 66 -6.94 -9.49 -5.01
N ALA A 67 -5.82 -8.81 -4.80
CA ALA A 67 -4.91 -9.09 -3.70
C ALA A 67 -5.58 -8.87 -2.33
N CYS A 68 -6.29 -7.75 -2.15
CA CYS A 68 -7.05 -7.46 -0.94
C CYS A 68 -8.16 -8.51 -0.71
N ALA A 69 -8.88 -8.92 -1.76
CA ALA A 69 -9.89 -9.98 -1.68
C ALA A 69 -9.31 -11.35 -1.28
N ARG A 70 -8.03 -11.60 -1.60
CA ARG A 70 -7.26 -12.78 -1.13
C ARG A 70 -6.74 -12.62 0.31
N GLY A 71 -6.99 -11.49 0.97
CA GLY A 71 -6.59 -11.23 2.36
C GLY A 71 -5.17 -10.67 2.51
N LEU A 72 -4.55 -10.16 1.44
CA LEU A 72 -3.28 -9.45 1.55
C LEU A 72 -3.51 -8.03 2.10
N ALA A 73 -2.67 -7.61 3.03
CA ALA A 73 -2.63 -6.21 3.46
C ALA A 73 -1.85 -5.38 2.44
N VAL A 74 -2.52 -4.46 1.73
CA VAL A 74 -1.89 -3.62 0.71
C VAL A 74 -1.69 -2.20 1.23
N ALA A 75 -0.45 -1.71 1.18
CA ALA A 75 -0.06 -0.34 1.50
C ALA A 75 0.32 0.41 0.21
N VAL A 76 -0.17 1.64 0.05
CA VAL A 76 0.17 2.50 -1.10
C VAL A 76 1.12 3.62 -0.68
N THR A 77 2.31 3.61 -1.26
CA THR A 77 3.35 4.64 -1.09
C THR A 77 3.57 5.37 -2.41
N THR A 78 4.63 6.15 -2.53
CA THR A 78 5.03 6.79 -3.79
C THR A 78 6.48 6.53 -4.09
N ARG A 79 6.80 6.35 -5.38
CA ARG A 79 8.18 6.30 -5.88
C ARG A 79 8.89 7.66 -5.85
N VAL A 80 8.16 8.75 -5.60
CA VAL A 80 8.75 10.10 -5.52
C VAL A 80 9.46 10.26 -4.18
N PRO A 81 10.80 10.44 -4.16
CA PRO A 81 11.53 10.64 -2.90
C PRO A 81 11.00 11.85 -2.13
N GLY A 82 10.64 11.66 -0.86
CA GLY A 82 10.03 12.71 -0.03
C GLY A 82 8.61 13.11 -0.43
N GLY A 83 8.05 12.47 -1.45
CA GLY A 83 6.68 12.66 -1.89
C GLY A 83 5.67 12.25 -0.82
N ARG A 84 4.45 12.77 -0.97
CA ARG A 84 3.33 12.44 -0.10
C ARG A 84 2.21 11.83 -0.91
N THR A 85 1.55 10.85 -0.34
CA THR A 85 0.37 10.25 -0.95
C THR A 85 -0.91 10.72 -0.28
N GLY A 86 -1.99 10.74 -1.06
CA GLY A 86 -3.33 11.04 -0.61
C GLY A 86 -4.35 10.69 -1.71
N PRO A 87 -5.51 10.12 -1.35
CA PRO A 87 -6.55 9.75 -2.31
C PRO A 87 -7.33 11.00 -2.76
N ALA A 88 -6.63 11.97 -3.33
CA ALA A 88 -7.21 13.28 -3.66
C ALA A 88 -8.17 13.22 -4.85
N TYR A 89 -7.99 12.25 -5.75
CA TYR A 89 -8.85 12.05 -6.93
C TYR A 89 -8.68 10.64 -7.50
N GLY A 90 -9.66 10.23 -8.33
CA GLY A 90 -9.72 9.02 -9.16
C GLY A 90 -8.75 7.91 -8.76
N PRO A 91 -7.59 7.74 -9.44
CA PRO A 91 -6.77 6.54 -9.26
C PRO A 91 -6.30 6.25 -7.83
N GLY A 92 -6.01 7.28 -7.04
CA GLY A 92 -5.63 7.11 -5.63
C GLY A 92 -6.83 6.80 -4.74
N HIS A 93 -8.01 7.33 -5.08
CA HIS A 93 -9.28 6.96 -4.43
C HIS A 93 -9.68 5.53 -4.79
N ASP A 94 -9.56 5.13 -6.04
CA ASP A 94 -9.90 3.80 -6.54
C ASP A 94 -9.04 2.72 -5.86
N LEU A 95 -7.76 3.01 -5.55
CA LEU A 95 -6.92 2.12 -4.74
C LEU A 95 -7.44 1.92 -3.32
N VAL A 96 -7.99 2.98 -2.70
CA VAL A 96 -8.58 2.90 -1.36
C VAL A 96 -9.91 2.13 -1.41
N GLU A 97 -10.74 2.37 -2.41
CA GLU A 97 -11.98 1.61 -2.64
C GLU A 97 -11.70 0.12 -2.93
N ALA A 98 -10.57 -0.18 -3.59
CA ALA A 98 -10.08 -1.55 -3.77
C ALA A 98 -9.56 -2.20 -2.46
N GLY A 99 -9.56 -1.47 -1.34
CA GLY A 99 -9.21 -1.97 -0.02
C GLY A 99 -7.77 -1.69 0.43
N ALA A 100 -6.98 -0.96 -0.35
CA ALA A 100 -5.63 -0.61 0.05
C ALA A 100 -5.59 0.55 1.06
N VAL A 101 -4.53 0.59 1.86
CA VAL A 101 -4.30 1.66 2.84
C VAL A 101 -3.27 2.64 2.29
N MET A 102 -3.67 3.90 2.13
CA MET A 102 -2.74 4.96 1.76
C MET A 102 -1.74 5.21 2.89
N VAL A 103 -0.45 5.32 2.55
CA VAL A 103 0.63 5.66 3.49
C VAL A 103 1.21 7.03 3.12
N PRO A 104 0.63 8.14 3.66
CA PRO A 104 0.95 9.51 3.21
C PRO A 104 2.42 9.90 3.37
N ARG A 105 3.13 9.25 4.28
CA ARG A 105 4.56 9.40 4.54
C ARG A 105 5.12 8.05 5.00
N LEU A 106 6.03 7.50 4.21
CA LEU A 106 6.92 6.42 4.62
C LEU A 106 8.33 7.01 4.70
N ARG A 107 9.03 6.78 5.82
CA ARG A 107 10.40 7.24 6.07
C ARG A 107 11.27 6.03 6.33
#